data_AF-A0A3G6PMW0-F1
#
_entry.id   AF-A0A3G6PMW0-F1
#
_cell.length_a   1.000
_cell.length_b   1.000
_cell.length_c   1.000
_cell.angle_alpha   90.00
_cell.angle_beta   90.00
_cell.angle_gamma   90.00
#
_symmetry.space_group_name_H-M   'P 1'
#
loop_
_entity.id
_entity.type
_entity.pdbx_description
1 polymer ?
#
loop_
_entity_poly.entity_id
_entity_poly.type
_entity_poly.pdbx_seq_one_letter_code
_entity_poly.pdbx_strand_id
1 'polypeptide(L)'
;MTKMTKMKKLSIVLLAIASTAAFGQNVSDYKYISVPEKFQTFKNNSYGLEAYLSKALKTKNYVVLPASIDQWPSEAKDNSCNVLNADVQNDKSLFTNKVILQFKDCNNKVILESKGRSDIKEFEEGFPDALKQALVKVTTSSPTAILPAKVQASNVSNTAQTTAASSEVATSTVSSAAGSYSNGKIDVQKIQIDANQFILAKSGSSVPFAVFKVTSRKDVFIVKLADGSTTIGYFENGNIVIDIPQADGRYSKEVFTGK
;
A
#
# COMPACT_ATOMS: atom_id res chain seq x y z
N MET A 1 28.19 -61.56 -3.75
CA MET A 1 27.07 -60.92 -4.47
C MET A 1 25.90 -60.81 -3.50
N THR A 2 25.27 -59.69 -3.19
CA THR A 2 25.51 -58.27 -3.45
C THR A 2 24.81 -57.56 -2.28
N LYS A 3 25.55 -56.67 -1.64
CA LYS A 3 25.09 -55.79 -0.57
C LYS A 3 24.30 -54.66 -1.23
N MET A 4 23.02 -54.46 -0.93
CA MET A 4 22.33 -53.20 -1.23
C MET A 4 21.61 -52.67 0.00
N THR A 5 21.98 -51.45 0.29
CA THR A 5 21.85 -50.72 1.55
C THR A 5 20.69 -49.74 1.43
N LYS A 6 19.94 -49.54 2.52
CA LYS A 6 19.13 -48.35 2.83
C LYS A 6 18.17 -47.83 1.72
N MET A 7 16.92 -48.29 1.79
CA MET A 7 15.76 -47.46 1.44
C MET A 7 14.79 -47.40 2.63
N LYS A 8 15.16 -46.64 3.66
CA LYS A 8 14.28 -46.29 4.79
C LYS A 8 14.25 -44.78 5.06
N LYS A 9 14.85 -43.97 4.20
CA LYS A 9 14.98 -42.52 4.36
C LYS A 9 14.24 -41.69 3.30
N LEU A 10 13.53 -42.33 2.36
CA LEU A 10 12.83 -41.60 1.30
C LEU A 10 11.37 -41.26 1.64
N SER A 11 10.79 -41.85 2.69
CA SER A 11 9.39 -41.61 3.08
C SER A 11 9.19 -40.39 4.00
N ILE A 12 10.27 -39.87 4.61
CA ILE A 12 10.17 -38.76 5.60
C ILE A 12 10.19 -37.37 4.93
N VAL A 13 10.52 -37.28 3.64
CA VAL A 13 10.64 -35.99 2.93
C VAL A 13 9.30 -35.51 2.33
N LEU A 14 8.26 -36.36 2.29
CA LEU A 14 7.03 -36.05 1.55
C LEU A 14 5.89 -35.45 2.39
N LEU A 15 6.05 -35.24 3.70
CA LEU A 15 4.98 -34.70 4.56
C LEU A 15 5.41 -33.52 5.43
N ALA A 16 6.31 -32.68 4.91
CA ALA A 16 6.70 -31.40 5.52
C ALA A 16 6.44 -30.22 4.56
N ILE A 17 5.43 -30.35 3.69
CA ILE A 17 5.04 -29.29 2.76
C ILE A 17 3.73 -28.67 3.25
N ALA A 18 3.81 -27.36 3.49
CA ALA A 18 2.72 -26.38 3.46
C ALA A 18 1.73 -26.37 4.63
N SER A 19 2.23 -26.01 5.82
CA SER A 19 1.43 -25.24 6.79
C SER A 19 1.88 -23.78 6.82
N THR A 20 2.14 -23.16 5.66
CA THR A 20 2.04 -21.70 5.59
C THR A 20 0.55 -21.39 5.56
N ALA A 21 -0.05 -21.29 6.73
CA ALA A 21 -1.33 -20.63 6.88
C ALA A 21 -1.16 -19.22 6.32
N ALA A 22 -1.58 -19.03 5.07
CA ALA A 22 -1.86 -17.71 4.56
C ALA A 22 -2.95 -17.18 5.47
N PHE A 23 -2.60 -16.28 6.39
CA PHE A 23 -3.58 -15.41 7.02
C PHE A 23 -4.24 -14.65 5.88
N GLY A 24 -5.32 -15.21 5.35
CA GLY A 24 -6.16 -14.55 4.37
C GLY A 24 -6.72 -13.33 5.08
N GLN A 25 -6.38 -12.14 4.59
CA GLN A 25 -7.04 -10.93 5.02
C GLN A 25 -8.52 -11.09 4.64
N ASN A 26 -9.44 -10.96 5.59
CA ASN A 26 -10.86 -10.97 5.28
C ASN A 26 -11.37 -9.54 5.20
N VAL A 27 -12.38 -9.31 4.36
CA VAL A 27 -12.99 -7.97 4.25
C VAL A 27 -13.59 -7.51 5.58
N SER A 28 -14.10 -8.44 6.39
CA SER A 28 -14.64 -8.15 7.73
C SER A 28 -13.61 -7.61 8.72
N ASP A 29 -12.31 -7.82 8.48
CA ASP A 29 -11.25 -7.36 9.38
C ASP A 29 -11.03 -5.84 9.27
N TYR A 30 -11.63 -5.20 8.27
CA TYR A 30 -11.47 -3.79 7.96
C TYR A 30 -12.63 -2.94 8.49
N LYS A 31 -12.29 -1.79 9.08
CA LYS A 31 -13.25 -0.78 9.54
C LYS A 31 -13.67 0.17 8.41
N TYR A 32 -12.72 0.52 7.55
CA TYR A 32 -12.86 1.58 6.56
C TYR A 32 -12.88 1.02 5.14
N ILE A 33 -13.77 1.53 4.31
CA ILE A 33 -13.83 1.21 2.88
C ILE A 33 -13.95 2.51 2.09
N SER A 34 -12.99 2.76 1.20
CA SER A 34 -13.04 3.83 0.21
C SER A 34 -13.89 3.40 -0.97
N VAL A 35 -14.87 4.22 -1.34
CA VAL A 35 -15.71 4.04 -2.53
C VAL A 35 -15.42 5.18 -3.51
N PRO A 36 -15.05 4.89 -4.77
CA PRO A 36 -14.79 5.92 -5.77
C PRO A 36 -16.08 6.67 -6.15
N GLU A 37 -15.94 7.91 -6.61
CA GLU A 37 -17.08 8.70 -7.10
C GLU A 37 -17.69 8.14 -8.38
N LYS A 38 -16.89 7.42 -9.17
CA LYS A 38 -17.30 6.76 -10.42
C LYS A 38 -16.56 5.46 -10.60
N PHE A 39 -17.30 4.42 -10.98
CA PHE A 39 -16.69 3.17 -11.40
C PHE A 39 -16.21 3.23 -12.86
N GLN A 40 -14.95 2.88 -13.10
CA GLN A 40 -14.28 3.10 -14.40
C GLN A 40 -14.94 2.37 -15.58
N THR A 41 -15.54 1.21 -15.31
CA THR A 41 -16.20 0.39 -16.34
C THR A 41 -17.57 0.93 -16.75
N PHE A 42 -18.15 1.86 -15.96
CA PHE A 42 -19.45 2.49 -16.15
C PHE A 42 -19.31 3.92 -16.69
N LYS A 43 -18.55 4.07 -17.78
CA LYS A 43 -18.05 5.36 -18.32
C LYS A 43 -19.10 6.48 -18.47
N ASN A 44 -20.35 6.16 -18.80
CA ASN A 44 -21.37 7.15 -19.18
C ASN A 44 -22.45 7.36 -18.10
N ASN A 45 -22.76 6.32 -17.33
CA ASN A 45 -23.78 6.34 -16.30
C ASN A 45 -23.42 5.28 -15.25
N SER A 46 -23.42 5.67 -13.98
CA SER A 46 -23.12 4.76 -12.89
C SER A 46 -24.33 4.03 -12.34
N TYR A 47 -25.55 4.33 -12.82
CA TYR A 47 -26.80 3.67 -12.42
C TYR A 47 -27.03 3.69 -10.89
N GLY A 48 -26.51 4.70 -10.20
CA GLY A 48 -26.62 4.85 -8.75
C GLY A 48 -25.83 3.82 -7.93
N LEU A 49 -24.90 3.07 -8.56
CA LEU A 49 -24.17 1.99 -7.91
C LEU A 49 -23.30 2.46 -6.75
N GLU A 50 -22.70 3.65 -6.81
CA GLU A 50 -21.84 4.17 -5.73
C GLU A 50 -22.66 4.43 -4.47
N ALA A 51 -23.83 5.07 -4.64
CA ALA A 51 -24.76 5.36 -3.54
C ALA A 51 -25.33 4.06 -2.95
N TYR A 52 -25.70 3.11 -3.82
CA TYR A 52 -26.20 1.80 -3.41
C TYR A 52 -25.15 1.01 -2.62
N LEU A 53 -23.92 0.92 -3.14
CA LEU A 53 -22.80 0.25 -2.47
C LEU A 53 -22.52 0.90 -1.11
N SER A 54 -22.42 2.23 -1.08
CA SER A 54 -22.15 2.97 0.15
C SER A 54 -23.21 2.70 1.23
N LYS A 55 -24.50 2.67 0.85
CA LYS A 55 -25.60 2.36 1.77
C LYS A 55 -25.53 0.92 2.28
N ALA A 56 -25.23 -0.04 1.39
CA ALA A 56 -25.12 -1.44 1.76
C ALA A 56 -23.93 -1.70 2.71
N LEU A 57 -22.79 -1.08 2.47
CA LEU A 57 -21.61 -1.20 3.33
C LEU A 57 -21.84 -0.58 4.71
N LYS A 58 -22.49 0.59 4.78
CA LYS A 58 -22.90 1.20 6.07
C LYS A 58 -23.83 0.28 6.87
N THR A 59 -24.78 -0.39 6.20
CA THR A 59 -25.67 -1.39 6.84
C THR A 59 -24.89 -2.59 7.39
N LYS A 60 -23.72 -2.88 6.84
CA LYS A 60 -22.78 -3.92 7.28
C LYS A 60 -21.71 -3.39 8.25
N ASN A 61 -21.94 -2.24 8.91
CA ASN A 61 -21.05 -1.61 9.90
C ASN A 61 -19.69 -1.10 9.37
N TYR A 62 -19.52 -0.95 8.05
CA TYR A 62 -18.32 -0.30 7.52
C TYR A 62 -18.45 1.23 7.54
N VAL A 63 -17.34 1.91 7.80
CA VAL A 63 -17.22 3.37 7.60
C VAL A 63 -16.79 3.63 6.18
N VAL A 64 -17.72 4.18 5.38
CA VAL A 64 -17.46 4.51 3.97
C VAL A 64 -16.73 5.85 3.87
N LEU A 65 -15.58 5.83 3.23
CA LEU A 65 -14.73 6.99 2.98
C LEU A 65 -14.82 7.43 1.51
N PRO A 66 -14.68 8.74 1.23
CA PRO A 66 -14.61 9.24 -0.14
C PRO A 66 -13.28 8.84 -0.80
N ALA A 67 -13.18 8.97 -2.13
CA ALA A 67 -11.93 8.71 -2.85
C ALA A 67 -10.78 9.63 -2.40
N SER A 68 -11.12 10.87 -2.02
CA SER A 68 -10.16 11.88 -1.60
C SER A 68 -9.63 11.62 -0.20
N ILE A 69 -8.37 11.17 -0.12
CA ILE A 69 -7.68 10.86 1.15
C ILE A 69 -7.67 12.07 2.09
N ASP A 70 -7.66 13.30 1.57
CA ASP A 70 -7.67 14.52 2.38
C ASP A 70 -8.92 14.66 3.27
N GLN A 71 -10.00 13.97 2.92
CA GLN A 71 -11.25 13.97 3.67
C GLN A 71 -11.35 12.80 4.67
N TRP A 72 -10.33 11.93 4.72
CA TRP A 72 -10.33 10.78 5.62
C TRP A 72 -10.07 11.20 7.08
N PRO A 73 -10.59 10.44 8.06
CA PRO A 73 -10.19 10.61 9.45
C PRO A 73 -8.69 10.34 9.63
N SER A 74 -8.07 10.99 10.61
CA SER A 74 -6.62 10.84 10.90
C SER A 74 -6.22 9.38 11.04
N GLU A 75 -7.00 8.57 11.76
CA GLU A 75 -6.76 7.12 11.92
C GLU A 75 -6.60 6.36 10.59
N ALA A 76 -7.39 6.72 9.58
CA ALA A 76 -7.34 6.10 8.25
C ALA A 76 -6.23 6.69 7.38
N LYS A 77 -5.84 7.95 7.60
CA LYS A 77 -4.71 8.61 6.93
C LYS A 77 -3.38 8.09 7.42
N ASP A 78 -3.25 7.92 8.73
CA ASP A 78 -2.02 7.49 9.40
C ASP A 78 -1.71 6.02 9.10
N ASN A 79 -2.75 5.22 8.80
CA ASN A 79 -2.60 3.85 8.31
C ASN A 79 -3.60 3.56 7.18
N SER A 80 -3.23 3.97 5.96
CA SER A 80 -4.03 3.75 4.74
C SER A 80 -4.24 2.28 4.40
N CYS A 81 -3.41 1.38 4.92
CA CYS A 81 -3.58 -0.06 4.77
C CYS A 81 -4.72 -0.62 5.62
N ASN A 82 -5.31 0.16 6.51
CA ASN A 82 -6.56 -0.20 7.21
C ASN A 82 -7.81 0.20 6.41
N VAL A 83 -7.65 0.66 5.16
CA VAL A 83 -8.74 1.04 4.26
C VAL A 83 -8.75 0.11 3.05
N LEU A 84 -9.89 -0.52 2.79
CA LEU A 84 -10.09 -1.25 1.53
C LEU A 84 -10.59 -0.30 0.45
N ASN A 85 -10.11 -0.49 -0.77
CA ASN A 85 -10.66 0.19 -1.94
C ASN A 85 -11.70 -0.71 -2.59
N ALA A 86 -12.95 -0.25 -2.64
CA ALA A 86 -14.03 -0.95 -3.33
C ALA A 86 -14.08 -0.54 -4.81
N ASP A 87 -14.34 -1.50 -5.68
CA ASP A 87 -14.53 -1.28 -7.12
C ASP A 87 -15.67 -2.16 -7.62
N VAL A 88 -16.46 -1.64 -8.55
CA VAL A 88 -17.55 -2.37 -9.21
C VAL A 88 -17.27 -2.35 -10.70
N GLN A 89 -17.12 -3.55 -11.27
CA GLN A 89 -16.82 -3.73 -12.67
C GLN A 89 -18.03 -4.28 -13.41
N ASN A 90 -18.35 -3.69 -14.55
CA ASN A 90 -19.33 -4.24 -15.48
C ASN A 90 -18.76 -5.50 -16.15
N ASP A 91 -19.36 -6.65 -15.84
CA ASP A 91 -19.04 -7.93 -16.49
C ASP A 91 -19.96 -8.09 -17.70
N LYS A 92 -19.42 -7.75 -18.87
CA LYS A 92 -20.20 -7.63 -20.11
C LYS A 92 -21.02 -8.89 -20.36
N SER A 93 -22.33 -8.73 -20.59
CA SER A 93 -23.21 -9.79 -21.03
C SER A 93 -24.27 -9.26 -21.99
N LEU A 94 -24.73 -10.10 -22.92
CA LEU A 94 -25.66 -9.70 -23.98
C LEU A 94 -27.12 -9.63 -23.53
N PHE A 95 -27.50 -10.41 -22.53
CA PHE A 95 -28.91 -10.59 -22.13
C PHE A 95 -29.19 -10.34 -20.65
N THR A 96 -28.16 -10.06 -19.88
CA THR A 96 -28.25 -9.94 -18.41
C THR A 96 -27.31 -8.87 -17.92
N ASN A 97 -27.63 -8.29 -16.77
CA ASN A 97 -26.77 -7.31 -16.12
C ASN A 97 -25.86 -8.04 -15.14
N LYS A 98 -24.53 -7.95 -15.32
CA LYS A 98 -23.59 -8.59 -14.41
C LYS A 98 -22.57 -7.58 -13.89
N VAL A 99 -22.21 -7.76 -12.63
CA VAL A 99 -21.20 -6.96 -11.97
C VAL A 99 -20.21 -7.84 -11.23
N ILE A 100 -18.98 -7.37 -11.13
CA ILE A 100 -17.93 -7.92 -10.28
C ILE A 100 -17.60 -6.86 -9.24
N LEU A 101 -17.92 -7.15 -7.98
CA LEU A 101 -17.54 -6.35 -6.82
C LEU A 101 -16.18 -6.83 -6.32
N GLN A 102 -15.21 -5.93 -6.25
CA GLN A 102 -13.87 -6.20 -5.74
C GLN A 102 -13.55 -5.30 -4.55
N PHE A 103 -12.85 -5.87 -3.56
CA PHE A 103 -12.20 -5.11 -2.50
C PHE A 103 -10.70 -5.34 -2.59
N LYS A 104 -9.94 -4.25 -2.65
CA LYS A 104 -8.48 -4.25 -2.76
C LYS A 104 -7.85 -3.65 -1.51
N ASP A 105 -6.72 -4.21 -1.09
CA ASP A 105 -5.90 -3.61 -0.03
C ASP A 105 -5.10 -2.39 -0.56
N CYS A 106 -4.28 -1.78 0.31
CA CYS A 106 -3.40 -0.67 -0.06
C CYS A 106 -2.33 -1.04 -1.11
N ASN A 107 -2.04 -2.33 -1.30
CA ASN A 107 -1.10 -2.84 -2.29
C ASN A 107 -1.79 -3.22 -3.61
N ASN A 108 -3.07 -2.82 -3.79
CA ASN A 108 -3.92 -3.19 -4.92
C ASN A 108 -4.18 -4.70 -5.05
N LYS A 109 -3.93 -5.49 -4.01
CA LYS A 109 -4.23 -6.92 -4.00
C LYS A 109 -5.72 -7.12 -3.76
N VAL A 110 -6.38 -7.89 -4.63
CA VAL A 110 -7.78 -8.26 -4.45
C VAL A 110 -7.91 -9.20 -3.25
N ILE A 111 -8.62 -8.73 -2.23
CA ILE A 111 -8.89 -9.45 -0.99
C ILE A 111 -10.20 -10.24 -1.09
N LEU A 112 -11.19 -9.65 -1.77
CA LEU A 112 -12.46 -10.31 -2.08
C LEU A 112 -12.90 -9.93 -3.49
N GLU A 113 -13.34 -10.94 -4.22
CA GLU A 113 -14.07 -10.78 -5.47
C GLU A 113 -15.41 -11.50 -5.37
N SER A 114 -16.48 -10.81 -5.73
CA SER A 114 -17.82 -11.37 -5.77
C SER A 114 -18.55 -10.97 -7.04
N LYS A 115 -19.21 -11.93 -7.67
CA LYS A 115 -19.96 -11.71 -8.90
C LYS A 115 -21.45 -11.72 -8.59
N GLY A 116 -22.20 -10.86 -9.25
CA GLY A 116 -23.65 -10.82 -9.18
C GLY A 116 -24.27 -10.66 -10.56
N ARG A 117 -25.49 -11.17 -10.72
CA ARG A 117 -26.19 -11.21 -12.01
C ARG A 117 -27.67 -10.90 -11.83
N SER A 118 -28.19 -9.92 -12.53
CA SER A 118 -29.63 -9.70 -12.64
C SER A 118 -30.15 -10.13 -14.01
N ASP A 119 -31.33 -10.74 -14.00
CA ASP A 119 -32.10 -11.04 -15.21
C ASP A 119 -33.06 -9.88 -15.58
N ILE A 120 -33.13 -8.82 -14.75
CA ILE A 120 -33.79 -7.55 -15.09
C ILE A 120 -32.96 -6.89 -16.20
N LYS A 121 -33.63 -6.48 -17.28
CA LYS A 121 -32.96 -5.97 -18.49
C LYS A 121 -32.63 -4.48 -18.38
N GLU A 122 -33.52 -3.73 -17.74
CA GLU A 122 -33.42 -2.30 -17.47
C GLU A 122 -32.17 -2.04 -16.62
N PHE A 123 -31.24 -1.20 -17.10
CA PHE A 123 -29.92 -1.05 -16.48
C PHE A 123 -30.00 -0.38 -15.10
N GLU A 124 -30.89 0.59 -14.96
CA GLU A 124 -31.15 1.37 -13.75
C GLU A 124 -31.62 0.49 -12.59
N GLU A 125 -32.28 -0.64 -12.88
CA GLU A 125 -32.76 -1.60 -11.87
C GLU A 125 -31.87 -2.85 -11.80
N GLY A 126 -31.44 -3.34 -12.96
CA GLY A 126 -30.68 -4.57 -13.11
C GLY A 126 -29.25 -4.48 -12.57
N PHE A 127 -28.56 -3.34 -12.71
CA PHE A 127 -27.21 -3.21 -12.12
C PHE A 127 -27.24 -3.15 -10.59
N PRO A 128 -28.11 -2.35 -9.93
CA PRO A 128 -28.27 -2.41 -8.47
C PRO A 128 -28.69 -3.80 -7.97
N ASP A 129 -29.58 -4.50 -8.67
CA ASP A 129 -29.97 -5.87 -8.31
C ASP A 129 -28.80 -6.87 -8.47
N ALA A 130 -28.01 -6.77 -9.54
CA ALA A 130 -26.79 -7.55 -9.68
C ALA A 130 -25.80 -7.26 -8.55
N LEU A 131 -25.61 -5.99 -8.18
CA LEU A 131 -24.74 -5.60 -7.07
C LEU A 131 -25.25 -6.13 -5.72
N LYS A 132 -26.57 -6.17 -5.51
CA LYS A 132 -27.19 -6.79 -4.33
C LYS A 132 -26.75 -8.24 -4.17
N GLN A 133 -26.74 -9.02 -5.25
CA GLN A 133 -26.30 -10.41 -5.22
C GLN A 133 -24.80 -10.53 -4.93
N ALA A 134 -23.97 -9.67 -5.53
CA ALA A 134 -22.54 -9.66 -5.25
C ALA A 134 -22.25 -9.36 -3.77
N LEU A 135 -23.03 -8.47 -3.14
CA LEU A 135 -22.91 -8.06 -1.74
C LEU A 135 -23.25 -9.16 -0.72
N VAL A 136 -23.89 -10.26 -1.13
CA VAL A 136 -24.21 -11.40 -0.24
C VAL A 136 -22.92 -12.01 0.34
N LYS A 137 -21.83 -12.03 -0.44
CA LYS A 137 -20.53 -12.56 0.01
C LYS A 137 -19.76 -11.60 0.92
N VAL A 138 -20.23 -10.36 1.08
CA VAL A 138 -19.60 -9.37 1.95
C VAL A 138 -20.16 -9.56 3.35
N THR A 139 -19.31 -9.98 4.29
CA THR A 139 -19.67 -10.11 5.71
C THR A 139 -19.69 -8.75 6.40
N THR A 140 -20.36 -8.68 7.55
CA THR A 140 -20.38 -7.49 8.41
C THR A 140 -18.97 -7.18 8.93
N SER A 141 -18.62 -5.91 9.03
CA SER A 141 -17.36 -5.47 9.64
C SER A 141 -17.30 -5.91 11.11
N SER A 142 -16.21 -6.57 11.48
CA SER A 142 -15.86 -6.94 12.85
C SER A 142 -14.34 -6.80 13.02
N PRO A 143 -13.81 -5.57 13.07
CA PRO A 143 -12.38 -5.34 13.14
C PRO A 143 -11.85 -5.85 14.48
N THR A 144 -11.11 -6.95 14.46
CA THR A 144 -10.31 -7.36 15.62
C THR A 144 -9.17 -6.35 15.77
N ALA A 145 -8.89 -5.91 17.01
CA ALA A 145 -8.00 -4.81 17.37
C ALA A 145 -6.90 -4.46 16.34
N ILE A 146 -6.81 -3.15 16.03
CA ILE A 146 -5.87 -2.50 15.10
C ILE A 146 -4.58 -3.32 15.00
N LEU A 147 -4.39 -4.02 13.88
CA LEU A 147 -3.16 -4.74 13.65
C LEU A 147 -2.02 -3.71 13.71
N PRO A 148 -1.09 -3.79 14.69
CA PRO A 148 0.18 -3.13 14.50
C PRO A 148 0.77 -3.69 13.21
N ALA A 149 1.33 -2.83 12.36
CA ALA A 149 2.04 -3.27 11.17
C ALA A 149 3.03 -4.36 11.59
N LYS A 150 2.72 -5.62 11.27
CA LYS A 150 3.62 -6.74 11.50
C LYS A 150 4.76 -6.54 10.50
N VAL A 151 5.80 -5.86 10.95
CA VAL A 151 7.11 -5.91 10.33
C VAL A 151 7.52 -7.38 10.40
N GLN A 152 7.32 -8.11 9.31
CA GLN A 152 7.97 -9.40 9.14
C GLN A 152 9.45 -9.08 8.86
N ALA A 153 10.25 -9.17 9.92
CA ALA A 153 11.69 -9.28 9.80
C ALA A 153 11.99 -10.59 9.03
N SER A 154 12.23 -10.47 7.73
CA SER A 154 12.87 -11.54 6.98
C SER A 154 14.36 -11.50 7.29
N ASN A 155 14.77 -12.30 8.27
CA ASN A 155 16.14 -12.81 8.33
C ASN A 155 16.36 -13.67 7.07
N VAL A 156 17.25 -13.24 6.18
CA VAL A 156 17.90 -14.15 5.23
C VAL A 156 19.40 -13.93 5.36
N SER A 157 20.02 -14.88 6.04
CA SER A 157 21.46 -15.03 6.16
C SER A 157 22.06 -15.36 4.79
N ASN A 158 23.21 -14.73 4.52
CA ASN A 158 24.14 -15.05 3.45
C ASN A 158 24.44 -16.56 3.35
N THR A 159 24.51 -17.04 2.11
CA THR A 159 25.56 -17.98 1.67
C THR A 159 26.03 -17.55 0.29
N ALA A 160 27.31 -17.18 0.23
CA ALA A 160 28.04 -16.87 -0.98
C ALA A 160 28.28 -18.11 -1.85
N GLN A 161 28.30 -17.95 -3.18
CA GLN A 161 29.47 -18.37 -3.95
C GLN A 161 29.56 -17.66 -5.32
N THR A 162 30.82 -17.35 -5.62
CA THR A 162 31.45 -16.44 -6.58
C THR A 162 31.72 -17.08 -7.95
N THR A 163 31.75 -16.27 -9.02
CA THR A 163 32.82 -16.12 -10.06
C THR A 163 32.33 -15.15 -11.16
N ALA A 164 32.84 -13.90 -11.26
CA ALA A 164 34.04 -13.42 -11.98
C ALA A 164 33.97 -13.65 -13.52
N ALA A 165 34.20 -12.71 -14.45
CA ALA A 165 34.61 -11.30 -14.44
C ALA A 165 34.40 -10.70 -15.87
N SER A 166 34.32 -9.36 -15.97
CA SER A 166 35.05 -8.50 -16.94
C SER A 166 34.24 -7.45 -17.73
N SER A 167 34.71 -6.21 -17.55
CA SER A 167 34.80 -5.06 -18.48
C SER A 167 33.71 -3.97 -18.52
N GLU A 168 34.11 -2.87 -17.87
CA GLU A 168 34.22 -1.47 -18.33
C GLU A 168 33.02 -0.50 -18.41
N VAL A 169 33.09 0.47 -17.47
CA VAL A 169 33.04 1.94 -17.64
C VAL A 169 31.81 2.57 -18.29
N ALA A 170 30.95 3.14 -17.45
CA ALA A 170 30.55 4.56 -17.56
C ALA A 170 29.95 5.06 -16.23
N THR A 171 30.50 6.18 -15.76
CA THR A 171 30.19 6.92 -14.55
C THR A 171 28.71 7.31 -14.45
N SER A 172 28.06 6.95 -13.35
CA SER A 172 26.97 7.72 -12.73
C SER A 172 26.83 7.29 -11.28
N THR A 173 27.41 8.10 -10.39
CA THR A 173 27.21 8.06 -8.95
C THR A 173 25.75 8.33 -8.62
N VAL A 174 25.00 7.27 -8.32
CA VAL A 174 23.85 7.36 -7.43
C VAL A 174 24.07 6.33 -6.33
N SER A 175 24.55 6.86 -5.21
CA SER A 175 24.73 6.16 -3.94
C SER A 175 23.43 5.46 -3.55
N SER A 176 23.38 4.17 -3.86
CA SER A 176 22.49 3.21 -3.24
C SER A 176 23.12 2.81 -1.91
N ALA A 177 22.84 3.58 -0.85
CA ALA A 177 23.10 3.13 0.51
C ALA A 177 22.16 3.87 1.46
N ALA A 178 21.53 3.13 2.36
CA ALA A 178 21.12 3.71 3.62
C ALA A 178 22.34 4.42 4.22
N GLY A 179 22.30 5.74 4.27
CA GLY A 179 23.43 6.60 4.63
C GLY A 179 23.11 7.34 5.91
N SER A 180 24.12 7.52 6.77
CA SER A 180 24.02 8.45 7.90
C SER A 180 24.29 9.85 7.38
N TYR A 181 23.47 10.81 7.78
CA TYR A 181 23.61 12.22 7.42
C TYR A 181 23.61 13.09 8.66
N SER A 182 24.25 14.24 8.59
CA SER A 182 24.29 15.22 9.68
C SER A 182 24.26 16.65 9.17
N ASN A 183 23.60 17.53 9.92
CA ASN A 183 23.68 18.98 9.73
C ASN A 183 24.55 19.65 10.82
N GLY A 184 25.35 18.87 11.54
CA GLY A 184 26.18 19.33 12.68
C GLY A 184 25.40 19.50 13.99
N LYS A 185 24.06 19.60 13.95
CA LYS A 185 23.20 19.68 15.14
C LYS A 185 22.48 18.36 15.43
N ILE A 186 22.12 17.64 14.37
CA ILE A 186 21.31 16.44 14.43
C ILE A 186 21.90 15.40 13.47
N ASP A 187 22.01 14.17 13.97
CA ASP A 187 22.33 13.00 13.16
C ASP A 187 21.05 12.25 12.80
N VAL A 188 20.91 11.95 11.51
CA VAL A 188 19.74 11.28 10.93
C VAL A 188 20.17 10.17 9.98
N GLN A 189 19.37 9.11 9.89
CA GLN A 189 19.56 8.04 8.94
C GLN A 189 18.56 8.20 7.79
N LYS A 190 19.06 8.14 6.56
CA LYS A 190 18.20 8.06 5.38
C LYS A 190 17.72 6.63 5.20
N ILE A 191 16.41 6.42 5.27
CA ILE A 191 15.77 5.12 5.09
C ILE A 191 14.85 5.21 3.88
N GLN A 192 15.09 4.39 2.86
CA GLN A 192 14.21 4.29 1.71
C GLN A 192 12.96 3.48 2.10
N ILE A 193 11.77 4.06 1.91
CA ILE A 193 10.50 3.37 2.19
C ILE A 193 10.04 2.61 0.94
N ASP A 194 10.06 3.29 -0.20
CA ASP A 194 9.73 2.73 -1.52
C ASP A 194 10.42 3.54 -2.63
N ALA A 195 10.12 3.28 -3.91
CA ALA A 195 10.74 4.00 -5.04
C ALA A 195 10.42 5.52 -5.07
N ASN A 196 9.35 5.94 -4.40
CA ASN A 196 8.76 7.26 -4.45
C ASN A 196 8.88 8.02 -3.12
N GLN A 197 9.37 7.36 -2.06
CA GLN A 197 9.46 7.93 -0.72
C GLN A 197 10.68 7.43 0.06
N PHE A 198 11.31 8.35 0.79
CA PHE A 198 12.30 8.05 1.81
C PHE A 198 12.09 8.94 3.05
N ILE A 199 12.67 8.55 4.18
CA ILE A 199 12.61 9.33 5.43
C ILE A 199 14.01 9.64 5.94
N LEU A 200 14.11 10.70 6.73
CA LEU A 200 15.22 10.95 7.65
C LEU A 200 14.77 10.61 9.07
N ALA A 201 15.39 9.61 9.68
CA ALA A 201 15.05 9.15 11.02
C ALA A 201 16.14 9.54 12.03
N LYS A 202 15.74 10.15 13.16
CA LYS A 202 16.64 10.41 14.29
C LYS A 202 16.65 9.21 15.23
N SER A 203 17.84 8.78 15.67
CA SER A 203 17.96 7.69 16.65
C SER A 203 17.23 8.05 17.95
N GLY A 204 16.44 7.10 18.47
CA GLY A 204 15.63 7.28 19.69
C GLY A 204 14.30 8.03 19.50
N SER A 205 13.93 8.40 18.27
CA SER A 205 12.62 8.99 17.96
C SER A 205 11.72 7.99 17.25
N SER A 206 10.46 7.86 17.69
CA SER A 206 9.43 7.09 16.98
C SER A 206 8.83 7.85 15.80
N VAL A 207 9.05 9.16 15.73
CA VAL A 207 8.59 10.03 14.63
C VAL A 207 9.78 10.35 13.73
N PRO A 208 9.69 10.17 12.40
CA PRO A 208 10.74 10.58 11.48
C PRO A 208 10.97 12.09 11.58
N PHE A 209 12.24 12.51 11.47
CA PHE A 209 12.58 13.93 11.44
C PHE A 209 11.96 14.62 10.22
N ALA A 210 12.01 13.95 9.06
CA ALA A 210 11.41 14.43 7.82
C ALA A 210 11.03 13.25 6.89
N VAL A 211 9.92 13.39 6.18
CA VAL A 211 9.43 12.43 5.17
C VAL A 211 9.48 13.08 3.80
N PHE A 212 10.17 12.46 2.85
CA PHE A 212 10.39 12.98 1.50
C PHE A 212 9.59 12.17 0.49
N LYS A 213 8.71 12.82 -0.25
CA LYS A 213 7.94 12.21 -1.35
C LYS A 213 8.36 12.82 -2.69
N VAL A 214 8.66 11.98 -3.68
CA VAL A 214 9.06 12.43 -5.02
C VAL A 214 8.00 13.35 -5.63
N THR A 215 8.45 14.35 -6.36
CA THR A 215 7.59 15.18 -7.22
C THR A 215 7.77 14.79 -8.69
N SER A 216 7.09 15.50 -9.59
CA SER A 216 7.35 15.39 -11.04
C SER A 216 8.73 15.93 -11.43
N ARG A 217 9.40 16.71 -10.57
CA ARG A 217 10.76 17.19 -10.81
C ARG A 217 11.76 16.23 -10.20
N LYS A 218 12.74 15.82 -11.02
CA LYS A 218 13.87 14.98 -10.58
C LYS A 218 14.60 15.68 -9.42
N ASP A 219 14.94 14.88 -8.41
CA ASP A 219 15.68 15.29 -7.20
C ASP A 219 15.01 16.38 -6.34
N VAL A 220 13.71 16.66 -6.56
CA VAL A 220 12.91 17.58 -5.74
C VAL A 220 11.76 16.81 -5.09
N PHE A 221 11.56 17.06 -3.80
CA PHE A 221 10.66 16.33 -2.93
C PHE A 221 9.72 17.28 -2.21
N ILE A 222 8.49 16.82 -2.00
CA ILE A 222 7.62 17.38 -0.96
C ILE A 222 8.09 16.77 0.37
N VAL A 223 8.40 17.61 1.33
CA VAL A 223 8.92 17.22 2.64
C VAL A 223 7.88 17.51 3.71
N LYS A 224 7.53 16.50 4.52
CA LYS A 224 6.74 16.69 5.74
C LYS A 224 7.67 16.58 6.95
N LEU A 225 7.75 17.64 7.75
CA LEU A 225 8.57 17.70 8.95
C LEU A 225 7.88 17.02 10.14
N ALA A 226 8.64 16.75 11.20
CA ALA A 226 8.13 16.11 12.42
C ALA A 226 7.00 16.91 13.11
N ASP A 227 6.95 18.23 12.93
CA ASP A 227 5.88 19.10 13.43
C ASP A 227 4.60 19.07 12.57
N GLY A 228 4.61 18.30 11.47
CA GLY A 228 3.50 18.16 10.53
C GLY A 228 3.47 19.20 9.41
N SER A 229 4.33 20.24 9.47
CA SER A 229 4.43 21.24 8.41
C SER A 229 4.98 20.64 7.11
N THR A 230 4.59 21.21 5.98
CA THR A 230 5.02 20.77 4.64
C THR A 230 5.90 21.82 4.00
N THR A 231 7.00 21.37 3.42
CA THR A 231 7.99 22.21 2.74
C THR A 231 8.61 21.47 1.55
N ILE A 232 9.65 22.04 0.94
CA ILE A 232 10.41 21.44 -0.15
C ILE A 232 11.77 20.96 0.36
N GLY A 233 12.20 19.84 -0.19
CA GLY A 233 13.57 19.38 -0.05
C GLY A 233 14.10 18.89 -1.39
N TYR A 234 15.41 18.86 -1.53
CA TYR A 234 16.05 18.50 -2.79
C TYR A 234 17.46 17.94 -2.54
N PHE A 235 18.00 17.24 -3.53
CA PHE A 235 19.41 16.85 -3.49
C PHE A 235 20.29 17.93 -4.12
N GLU A 236 21.39 18.29 -3.44
CA GLU A 236 22.37 19.27 -3.93
C GLU A 236 23.78 18.76 -3.63
N ASN A 237 24.55 18.44 -4.67
CA ASN A 237 25.92 17.90 -4.55
C ASN A 237 26.02 16.65 -3.65
N GLY A 238 25.00 15.78 -3.67
CA GLY A 238 24.94 14.58 -2.82
C GLY A 238 24.45 14.81 -1.38
N ASN A 239 24.23 16.07 -0.99
CA ASN A 239 23.60 16.43 0.28
C ASN A 239 22.07 16.43 0.16
N ILE A 240 21.39 16.21 1.29
CA ILE A 240 19.95 16.43 1.40
C ILE A 240 19.72 17.83 1.93
N VAL A 241 19.00 18.66 1.19
CA VAL A 241 18.64 20.01 1.61
C VAL A 241 17.15 20.08 1.91
N ILE A 242 16.77 20.74 3.00
CA ILE A 242 15.39 21.04 3.35
C ILE A 242 15.25 22.54 3.54
N ASP A 243 14.25 23.14 2.89
CA ASP A 243 13.88 24.52 3.14
C ASP A 243 13.00 24.57 4.40
N ILE A 244 13.50 25.11 5.50
CA ILE A 244 12.75 25.22 6.75
C ILE A 244 12.04 26.58 6.80
N PRO A 245 10.69 26.62 6.91
CA PRO A 245 9.95 27.87 7.03
C PRO A 245 10.27 28.57 8.35
N GLN A 246 10.49 29.88 8.28
CA GLN A 246 10.76 30.75 9.42
C GLN A 246 9.51 31.55 9.80
N ALA A 247 9.45 32.03 11.05
CA ALA A 247 8.30 32.78 11.57
C ALA A 247 8.02 34.10 10.80
N ASP A 248 9.02 34.62 10.08
CA ASP A 248 8.94 35.84 9.26
C ASP A 248 8.49 35.57 7.81
N GLY A 249 8.12 34.33 7.48
CA GLY A 249 7.70 33.91 6.15
C GLY A 249 8.85 33.65 5.17
N ARG A 250 10.12 33.75 5.60
CA ARG A 250 11.28 33.34 4.80
C ARG A 250 11.57 31.84 5.00
N TYR A 251 12.45 31.31 4.16
CA TYR A 251 12.95 29.94 4.27
C TYR A 251 14.44 29.94 4.56
N SER A 252 14.88 29.05 5.44
CA SER A 252 16.29 28.78 5.72
C SER A 252 16.67 27.40 5.23
N LYS A 253 17.84 27.25 4.62
CA LYS A 253 18.33 25.94 4.19
C LYS A 253 18.93 25.18 5.36
N GLU A 254 18.44 23.96 5.59
CA GLU A 254 19.16 22.95 6.38
C GLU A 254 19.80 21.94 5.45
N VAL A 255 21.12 21.76 5.57
CA VAL A 255 21.92 20.88 4.73
C VAL A 255 22.39 19.69 5.56
N PHE A 256 22.00 18.50 5.14
CA PHE A 256 22.40 17.23 5.71
C PHE A 256 23.44 16.59 4.80
N THR A 257 24.67 16.51 5.29
CA THR A 257 25.81 15.93 4.57
C THR A 257 26.02 14.48 4.98
N GLY A 258 26.24 13.61 4.00
CA GLY A 258 26.53 12.20 4.24
C GLY A 258 27.83 12.04 5.04
N LYS A 259 27.79 11.17 6.06
CA LYS A 259 28.95 10.74 6.84
C LYS A 259 29.57 9.48 6.26
#